data_AF-A0A8J3A5B3-F1
#
_entry.id   AF-A0A8J3A5B3-F1
#
_cell.length_a   1.000
_cell.length_b   1.000
_cell.length_c   1.000
_cell.angle_alpha   90.00
_cell.angle_beta   90.00
_cell.angle_gamma   90.00
#
_symmetry.space_group_name_H-M   'P 1'
#
loop_
_entity.id
_entity.type
_entity.pdbx_description
1 polymer ?
#
loop_
_entity_poly.entity_id
_entity_poly.type
_entity_poly.pdbx_seq_one_letter_code
_entity_poly.pdbx_strand_id
1 'polypeptide(L)'
;MGKPRVNLRLSWKLHAELERRASGEGVTKTQIVEDALGRFFDPEANLVLEERLLRRMDAFDRRQGEIERDTALCLETLAQFVLYWLTRTEPIPEGERDAAHALGQRRFDHFIRQVARKLGNERGVAARLEGSDRAAG
;
A
#
# COMPACT_ATOMS: atom_id res chain seq x y z
N MET A 1 -19.31 -18.91 41.73
CA MET A 1 -19.89 -20.21 41.35
C MET A 1 -18.80 -21.05 40.69
N GLY A 2 -18.70 -22.35 41.01
CA GLY A 2 -17.74 -23.24 40.35
C GLY A 2 -18.13 -23.55 38.91
N LYS A 3 -17.15 -23.81 38.04
CA LYS A 3 -17.39 -24.17 36.64
C LYS A 3 -17.97 -25.60 36.55
N PRO A 4 -19.12 -25.82 35.88
CA PRO A 4 -19.69 -27.16 35.73
C PRO A 4 -18.77 -28.04 34.88
N ARG A 5 -18.63 -29.32 35.24
CA ARG A 5 -17.85 -30.29 34.46
C ARG A 5 -18.70 -30.86 33.34
N VAL A 6 -18.20 -30.79 32.11
CA VAL A 6 -18.87 -31.35 30.92
C VAL A 6 -17.95 -32.40 30.29
N ASN A 7 -18.47 -33.60 30.04
CA ASN A 7 -17.74 -34.67 29.35
C ASN A 7 -18.17 -34.70 27.89
N LEU A 8 -17.24 -34.43 26.98
CA LEU A 8 -17.49 -34.34 25.54
C LEU A 8 -16.56 -35.31 24.79
N ARG A 9 -17.07 -35.95 23.75
CA ARG A 9 -16.25 -36.72 22.81
C ARG A 9 -15.92 -35.85 21.61
N LEU A 10 -14.62 -35.66 21.35
CA LEU A 10 -14.13 -34.93 20.19
C LEU A 10 -13.64 -35.93 19.13
N SER A 11 -13.71 -35.56 17.86
CA SER A 11 -13.04 -36.32 16.81
C SER A 11 -11.54 -36.32 17.03
N TRP A 12 -10.84 -37.36 16.57
CA TRP A 12 -9.39 -37.47 16.70
C TRP A 12 -8.65 -36.24 16.16
N LYS A 13 -9.10 -35.73 15.00
CA LYS A 13 -8.56 -34.52 14.37
C LYS A 13 -8.71 -33.27 15.27
N LEU A 14 -9.89 -33.07 15.85
CA LEU A 14 -10.16 -31.89 16.68
C LEU A 14 -9.44 -31.97 18.02
N HIS A 15 -9.34 -33.17 18.59
CA HIS A 15 -8.55 -33.39 19.80
C HIS A 15 -7.07 -33.07 19.56
N ALA A 16 -6.48 -33.59 18.47
CA ALA A 16 -5.09 -33.31 18.12
C ALA A 16 -4.82 -31.80 17.92
N GLU A 17 -5.74 -31.08 17.26
CA GLU A 17 -5.63 -29.63 17.09
C GLU A 17 -5.73 -28.87 18.42
N LEU A 18 -6.63 -29.29 19.32
CA LEU A 18 -6.75 -28.71 20.66
C LEU A 18 -5.48 -28.92 21.50
N GLU A 19 -4.89 -30.12 21.47
CA GLU A 19 -3.61 -30.42 22.13
C GLU A 19 -2.49 -29.52 21.60
N ARG A 20 -2.40 -29.40 20.27
CA ARG A 20 -1.38 -28.60 19.59
C ARG A 20 -1.44 -27.13 20.00
N ARG A 21 -2.64 -26.53 20.02
CA ARG A 21 -2.82 -25.12 20.41
C ARG A 21 -2.56 -24.88 21.89
N ALA A 22 -3.05 -25.76 22.76
CA ALA A 22 -2.81 -25.65 24.19
C ALA A 22 -1.32 -25.75 24.55
N SER A 23 -0.55 -26.51 23.78
CA SER A 23 0.90 -26.70 24.01
C SER A 23 1.75 -25.50 23.55
N GLY A 24 1.28 -24.71 22.58
CA GLY A 24 2.10 -23.66 21.94
C GLY A 24 1.90 -22.25 22.48
N GLU A 25 0.73 -21.94 23.06
CA GLU A 25 0.30 -20.56 23.31
C GLU A 25 0.12 -20.20 24.80
N GLY A 26 0.48 -21.10 25.73
CA GLY A 26 0.29 -20.85 27.18
C GLY A 26 -1.18 -20.81 27.62
N VAL A 27 -2.09 -21.24 26.76
CA VAL A 27 -3.55 -21.25 26.97
C VAL A 27 -4.01 -22.66 27.36
N THR A 28 -4.94 -22.76 28.30
CA THR A 28 -5.48 -24.07 28.71
C THR A 28 -6.51 -24.58 27.71
N LYS A 29 -6.66 -25.91 27.60
CA LYS A 29 -7.73 -26.52 26.77
C LYS A 29 -9.11 -26.04 27.16
N THR A 30 -9.36 -25.86 28.46
CA THR A 30 -10.61 -25.30 28.98
C THR A 30 -10.85 -23.89 28.48
N GLN A 31 -9.83 -23.03 28.49
CA GLN A 31 -9.95 -21.67 27.98
C GLN A 31 -10.21 -21.63 26.47
N ILE A 32 -9.52 -22.46 25.69
CA ILE A 32 -9.76 -22.57 24.24
C ILE A 32 -11.20 -23.01 23.95
N VAL A 33 -11.72 -24.00 24.70
CA VAL A 33 -13.09 -24.50 24.53
C VAL A 33 -14.12 -23.48 24.98
N GLU A 34 -13.90 -22.78 26.10
CA GLU A 34 -14.79 -21.71 26.57
C GLU A 34 -14.85 -20.55 25.57
N ASP A 35 -13.71 -20.11 25.05
CA ASP A 35 -13.64 -19.03 24.05
C ASP A 35 -14.34 -19.44 22.74
N ALA A 36 -14.13 -20.69 22.29
CA ALA A 36 -14.77 -21.21 21.09
C ALA A 36 -16.29 -21.32 21.26
N LEU A 37 -16.77 -21.81 22.41
CA LEU A 37 -18.20 -21.88 22.71
C LEU A 37 -18.82 -20.50 22.88
N GLY A 38 -18.12 -19.56 23.52
CA GLY A 38 -18.54 -18.17 23.63
C GLY A 38 -18.78 -17.55 22.25
N ARG A 39 -17.83 -17.70 21.33
CA ARG A 39 -17.96 -17.24 19.94
C ARG A 39 -19.04 -17.97 19.14
N PHE A 40 -19.29 -19.24 19.44
CA PHE A 40 -20.33 -20.01 18.79
C PHE A 40 -21.73 -19.59 19.25
N PHE A 41 -21.90 -19.26 20.54
CA PHE A 41 -23.17 -18.82 21.10
C PHE A 41 -23.45 -17.32 20.94
N ASP A 42 -22.43 -16.52 20.65
CA ASP A 42 -22.55 -15.09 20.31
C ASP A 42 -22.18 -14.83 18.84
N PRO A 43 -23.10 -15.13 17.90
CA PRO A 43 -22.88 -14.84 16.48
C PRO A 43 -22.88 -13.34 16.18
N GLU A 44 -23.51 -12.49 17.02
CA GLU A 44 -23.51 -11.03 16.85
C GLU A 44 -22.10 -10.44 17.01
N ALA A 45 -21.29 -11.00 17.90
CA ALA A 45 -19.87 -10.61 18.02
C ALA A 45 -19.08 -10.79 16.71
N ASN A 46 -19.42 -11.79 15.89
CA ASN A 46 -18.80 -11.97 14.57
C ASN A 46 -19.33 -10.94 13.55
N LEU A 47 -20.63 -10.62 13.59
CA LEU A 47 -21.25 -9.61 12.71
C LEU A 47 -20.66 -8.22 12.96
N VAL A 48 -20.37 -7.85 14.21
CA VAL A 48 -19.76 -6.56 14.56
C VAL A 48 -18.34 -6.43 13.97
N LEU A 49 -17.57 -7.52 13.93
CA LEU A 49 -16.25 -7.53 13.32
C LEU A 49 -16.35 -7.38 11.79
N GLU A 50 -17.25 -8.13 11.17
CA GLU A 50 -17.51 -8.05 9.72
C GLU A 50 -17.98 -6.65 9.32
N GLU A 51 -18.90 -6.05 10.06
CA GLU A 51 -19.38 -4.69 9.79
C GLU A 51 -18.25 -3.65 9.92
N ARG A 52 -17.40 -3.78 10.96
CA ARG A 52 -16.24 -2.89 11.13
C ARG A 52 -15.26 -3.04 9.97
N LEU A 53 -15.07 -4.26 9.45
CA LEU A 53 -14.22 -4.51 8.29
C LEU A 53 -14.82 -3.88 7.03
N LEU A 54 -16.10 -4.08 6.76
CA LEU A 54 -16.80 -3.47 5.61
C LEU A 54 -16.71 -1.95 5.64
N ARG A 55 -16.97 -1.31 6.79
CA ARG A 55 -16.81 0.15 6.92
C ARG A 55 -15.38 0.63 6.63
N ARG A 56 -14.37 -0.17 7.00
CA ARG A 56 -12.97 0.15 6.70
C ARG A 56 -12.67 -0.04 5.21
N MET A 57 -13.28 -1.02 4.55
CA MET A 57 -13.19 -1.22 3.10
C MET A 57 -13.86 -0.04 2.36
N ASP A 58 -15.06 0.37 2.75
CA ASP A 58 -15.73 1.54 2.15
C ASP A 58 -14.90 2.83 2.30
N ALA A 59 -14.19 2.98 3.43
CA ALA A 59 -13.28 4.10 3.62
C ALA A 59 -12.02 3.99 2.73
N PHE A 60 -11.53 2.78 2.46
CA PHE A 60 -10.43 2.55 1.54
C PHE A 60 -10.83 2.84 0.10
N ASP A 61 -11.99 2.36 -0.35
CA ASP A 61 -12.49 2.57 -1.72
C ASP A 61 -12.71 4.06 -2.00
N ARG A 62 -13.23 4.82 -1.03
CA ARG A 62 -13.34 6.28 -1.16
C ARG A 62 -11.99 6.96 -1.32
N ARG A 63 -11.00 6.60 -0.50
CA ARG A 63 -9.63 7.14 -0.61
C ARG A 63 -8.97 6.76 -1.93
N GLN A 64 -9.23 5.56 -2.42
CA GLN A 64 -8.75 5.11 -3.72
C GLN A 64 -9.35 5.95 -4.85
N GLY A 65 -10.66 6.21 -4.81
CA GLY A 65 -11.31 7.10 -5.78
C GLY A 65 -10.79 8.54 -5.73
N GLU A 66 -10.46 9.06 -4.54
CA GLU A 66 -9.80 10.37 -4.38
C GLU A 66 -8.42 10.38 -5.05
N ILE A 67 -7.60 9.35 -4.83
CA ILE A 67 -6.26 9.21 -5.46
C ILE A 67 -6.37 9.11 -6.98
N GLU A 68 -7.34 8.36 -7.49
CA GLU A 68 -7.58 8.23 -8.93
C GLU A 68 -7.95 9.58 -9.55
N ARG A 69 -8.82 10.35 -8.88
CA ARG A 69 -9.19 11.70 -9.30
C ARG A 69 -7.98 12.65 -9.30
N ASP A 70 -7.19 12.66 -8.23
CA ASP A 70 -6.01 13.51 -8.12
C ASP A 70 -4.97 13.16 -9.20
N THR A 71 -4.80 11.86 -9.47
CA THR A 71 -3.92 11.37 -10.55
C THR A 71 -4.40 11.83 -11.91
N ALA A 72 -5.70 11.74 -12.20
CA ALA A 72 -6.29 12.22 -13.44
C ALA A 72 -6.06 13.73 -13.61
N LEU A 73 -6.28 14.51 -12.55
CA LEU A 73 -6.04 15.96 -12.56
C LEU A 73 -4.55 16.30 -12.79
N CYS A 74 -3.62 15.54 -12.20
CA CYS A 74 -2.19 15.69 -12.46
C CYS A 74 -1.84 15.40 -13.93
N LEU A 75 -2.43 14.37 -14.53
CA LEU A 75 -2.23 14.03 -15.94
C LEU A 75 -2.78 15.12 -16.87
N GLU A 76 -3.97 15.65 -16.59
CA GLU A 76 -4.54 16.77 -17.34
C GLU A 76 -3.65 18.02 -17.25
N THR A 77 -3.18 18.34 -16.04
CA THR A 77 -2.28 19.48 -15.82
C THR A 77 -0.96 19.32 -16.58
N LEU A 78 -0.39 18.11 -16.58
CA LEU A 78 0.83 17.80 -17.33
C LEU A 78 0.61 17.90 -18.84
N ALA A 79 -0.51 17.36 -19.35
CA ALA A 79 -0.87 17.46 -20.76
C ALA A 79 -0.99 18.92 -21.19
N GLN A 80 -1.65 19.75 -20.37
CA GLN A 80 -1.78 21.19 -20.64
C GLN A 80 -0.44 21.91 -20.59
N PHE A 81 0.45 21.56 -19.66
CA PHE A 81 1.80 22.09 -19.60
C PHE A 81 2.60 21.76 -20.86
N VAL A 82 2.57 20.49 -21.31
CA VAL A 82 3.27 20.05 -22.53
C VAL A 82 2.73 20.78 -23.76
N LEU A 83 1.40 20.90 -23.89
CA LEU A 83 0.77 21.65 -24.98
C LEU A 83 1.21 23.11 -24.97
N TYR A 84 1.18 23.77 -23.80
CA TYR A 84 1.62 25.15 -23.66
C TYR A 84 3.10 25.29 -24.04
N TRP A 85 3.96 24.39 -23.58
CA TRP A 85 5.38 24.39 -23.91
C TRP A 85 5.62 24.28 -25.42
N LEU A 86 4.95 23.34 -26.10
CA LEU A 86 5.10 23.15 -27.55
C LEU A 86 4.56 24.33 -28.37
N THR A 87 3.54 25.02 -27.88
CA THR A 87 2.87 26.10 -28.63
C THR A 87 3.43 27.48 -28.36
N ARG A 88 4.12 27.70 -27.24
CA ARG A 88 4.62 29.02 -26.82
C ARG A 88 6.13 29.15 -26.76
N THR A 89 6.87 28.04 -26.75
CA THR A 89 8.33 28.09 -26.67
C THR A 89 8.90 28.39 -28.05
N GLU A 90 9.68 29.47 -28.17
CA GLU A 90 10.42 29.77 -29.39
C GLU A 90 11.48 28.69 -29.65
N PRO A 91 11.62 28.21 -30.90
CA PRO A 91 12.61 27.19 -31.23
C PRO A 91 14.03 27.74 -31.07
N ILE A 92 14.90 26.91 -30.49
CA ILE A 92 16.29 27.29 -30.24
C ILE A 92 17.06 27.37 -31.57
N PRO A 93 17.84 28.44 -31.82
CA PRO A 93 18.69 28.56 -32.99
C PRO A 93 19.60 27.34 -33.16
N GLU A 94 19.87 26.96 -34.41
CA GLU A 94 20.56 25.72 -34.74
C GLU A 94 21.96 25.60 -34.13
N GLY A 95 22.73 26.69 -34.16
CA GLY A 95 24.07 26.73 -33.57
C GLY A 95 24.10 26.70 -32.03
N GLU A 96 22.97 26.87 -31.37
CA GLU A 96 22.88 26.90 -29.90
C GLU A 96 22.22 25.64 -29.30
N ARG A 97 21.70 24.73 -30.14
CA ARG A 97 20.93 23.55 -29.69
C ARG A 97 21.72 22.68 -28.73
N ASP A 98 22.97 22.34 -29.04
CA ASP A 98 23.80 21.46 -28.21
C ASP A 98 24.09 22.08 -26.84
N ALA A 99 24.44 23.37 -26.83
CA ALA A 99 24.71 24.10 -25.60
C ALA A 99 23.45 24.22 -24.73
N ALA A 100 22.30 24.50 -25.34
CA ALA A 100 21.03 24.58 -24.65
C ALA A 100 20.56 23.22 -24.11
N HIS A 101 20.75 22.14 -24.88
CA HIS A 101 20.46 20.78 -24.46
C HIS A 101 21.29 20.38 -23.24
N ALA A 102 22.62 20.61 -23.29
CA ALA A 102 23.51 20.32 -22.17
C ALA A 102 23.15 21.15 -20.92
N LEU A 103 22.73 22.41 -21.08
CA LEU A 103 22.24 23.22 -19.96
C LEU A 103 20.92 22.69 -19.40
N GLY A 104 19.99 22.26 -20.27
CA GLY A 104 18.73 21.65 -19.91
C GLY A 104 18.92 20.40 -19.05
N GLN A 105 19.79 19.48 -19.49
CA GLN A 105 20.13 18.26 -18.73
C GLN A 105 20.67 18.60 -17.34
N ARG A 106 21.65 19.52 -17.23
CA ARG A 106 22.19 19.92 -15.92
C ARG A 106 21.13 20.49 -14.98
N ARG A 107 20.20 21.29 -15.51
CA ARG A 107 19.08 21.85 -14.73
C ARG A 107 18.11 20.75 -14.29
N PHE A 108 17.79 19.81 -15.17
CA PHE A 108 16.91 18.69 -14.87
C PHE A 108 17.52 17.78 -13.77
N ASP A 109 18.80 17.42 -13.88
CA ASP A 109 19.47 16.62 -12.85
C ASP A 109 19.47 17.31 -11.49
N HIS A 110 19.67 18.64 -11.47
CA HIS A 110 19.57 19.41 -10.25
C HIS A 110 18.16 19.33 -9.65
N PHE A 111 17.13 19.51 -10.46
CA PHE A 111 15.74 19.39 -10.05
C PHE A 111 15.41 18.00 -9.50
N ILE A 112 15.77 16.92 -10.21
CA ILE A 112 15.54 15.55 -9.75
C ILE A 112 16.22 15.27 -8.42
N ARG A 113 17.45 15.78 -8.21
CA ARG A 113 18.12 15.68 -6.90
C ARG A 113 17.36 16.44 -5.80
N GLN A 114 16.80 17.60 -6.09
CA GLN A 114 15.96 18.34 -5.13
C GLN A 114 14.70 17.54 -4.76
N VAL A 115 14.02 16.96 -5.76
CA VAL A 115 12.83 16.12 -5.55
C VAL A 115 13.18 14.89 -4.71
N ALA A 116 14.24 14.16 -5.06
CA ALA A 116 14.68 12.98 -4.32
C ALA A 116 15.03 13.29 -2.86
N ARG A 117 15.63 14.46 -2.59
CA ARG A 117 15.89 14.91 -1.20
C ARG A 117 14.60 15.20 -0.45
N LYS A 118 13.63 15.88 -1.07
CA LYS A 118 12.34 16.20 -0.43
C LYS A 118 11.50 14.95 -0.14
N LEU A 119 11.62 13.92 -0.98
CA LEU A 119 10.96 12.63 -0.76
C LEU A 119 11.65 11.77 0.31
N GLY A 120 12.75 12.24 0.91
CA GLY A 120 13.31 11.62 2.11
C GLY A 120 13.93 10.24 1.88
N ASN A 121 14.97 10.15 1.05
CA ASN A 121 15.95 9.05 1.13
C ASN A 121 15.40 7.61 0.96
N GLU A 122 14.41 7.39 0.10
CA GLU A 122 14.20 6.06 -0.51
C GLU A 122 14.84 6.03 -1.90
N ARG A 123 15.95 5.28 -1.99
CA ARG A 123 16.72 5.00 -3.21
C ARG A 123 15.78 4.66 -4.37
N GLY A 124 15.55 5.55 -5.34
CA GLY A 124 14.65 5.15 -6.42
C GLY A 124 14.49 6.04 -7.63
N VAL A 125 14.42 7.38 -7.52
CA VAL A 125 14.08 8.17 -8.71
C VAL A 125 15.31 8.49 -9.57
N ALA A 126 16.36 9.09 -8.99
CA ALA A 126 17.58 9.45 -9.73
C ALA A 126 18.33 8.22 -10.27
N ALA A 127 18.47 7.16 -9.46
CA ALA A 127 19.18 5.94 -9.85
C ALA A 127 18.47 5.14 -10.97
N ARG A 128 17.14 5.26 -11.10
CA ARG A 128 16.39 4.58 -12.19
C ARG A 128 16.53 5.29 -13.53
N LEU A 129 16.72 6.62 -13.51
CA LEU A 129 16.96 7.40 -14.73
C LEU A 129 18.37 7.13 -15.29
N GLU A 130 19.39 7.08 -14.43
CA GLU A 130 20.77 6.73 -14.82
C GLU A 130 20.95 5.28 -15.32
N GLY A 131 20.05 4.37 -14.92
CA GLY A 131 20.00 2.99 -15.40
C GLY A 131 19.32 2.84 -16.76
N SER A 132 18.34 3.69 -17.06
CA SER A 132 17.63 3.68 -18.35
C SER A 132 18.52 4.21 -19.49
N ASP A 133 19.40 5.17 -19.21
CA ASP A 133 20.33 5.75 -20.19
C ASP A 133 21.44 4.78 -20.61
N ARG A 134 21.80 3.81 -19.76
CA ARG A 134 22.79 2.76 -20.07
C ARG A 134 22.23 1.55 -20.82
N ALA A 135 20.92 1.41 -20.89
CA ALA A 135 20.26 0.33 -21.62
C ALA A 135 19.88 0.73 -23.06
N ALA A 136 20.08 1.99 -23.44
CA ALA A 136 19.69 2.56 -24.73
C ALA A 136 20.87 3.03 -25.60
N GLY A 137 22.11 2.70 -25.24
CA GLY A 137 23.33 2.95 -26.02
C GLY A 137 24.09 1.66 -26.29
#